data_AF-A0A7J7KQA8-F1
#
_entry.id   AF-A0A7J7KQA8-F1
#
_cell.length_a   1.000
_cell.length_b   1.000
_cell.length_c   1.000
_cell.angle_alpha   90.00
_cell.angle_beta   90.00
_cell.angle_gamma   90.00
#
_symmetry.space_group_name_H-M   'P 1'
#
loop_
_entity.id
_entity.type
_entity.pdbx_description
1 polymer ?
#
loop_
_entity_poly.entity_id
_entity_poly.type
_entity_poly.pdbx_seq_one_letter_code
_entity_poly.pdbx_strand_id
1 'polypeptide(L)'
;MVDAAYHFLFVWYYCTLTIREHILKVNGSKIKGWWMVHHFITTLAAGIFLVWPEGVTYWSFRDQFVVFCTYLSVVQVVMFYYQTGILYRLRALGLRNDMDITLEGFHSWMFRGFSFLLPFLFIGYAFQFYNAYTLYLLMFTPEWTEWQVPFLSGIFFILGSGNLLTTLAVVKNRYASSFKDFFSRNQYRLDMSKAKET
;
A
#
# COMPACT_ATOMS: atom_id res chain seq x y z
N MET A 1 20.47 -20.56 -2.91
CA MET A 1 20.97 -19.58 -3.90
C MET A 1 19.86 -18.70 -4.47
N VAL A 2 18.79 -19.28 -5.05
CA VAL A 2 17.67 -18.50 -5.62
C VAL A 2 16.94 -17.67 -4.55
N ASP A 3 16.70 -18.24 -3.36
CA ASP A 3 16.02 -17.52 -2.28
C ASP A 3 16.82 -16.33 -1.76
N ALA A 4 18.13 -16.48 -1.55
CA ALA A 4 18.98 -15.37 -1.12
C ALA A 4 19.01 -14.23 -2.16
N ALA A 5 19.08 -14.55 -3.45
CA ALA A 5 18.99 -13.56 -4.52
C ALA A 5 17.63 -12.87 -4.55
N TYR A 6 16.53 -13.61 -4.32
CA TYR A 6 15.18 -13.07 -4.24
C TYR A 6 14.99 -12.09 -3.08
N HIS A 7 15.43 -12.47 -1.87
CA HIS A 7 15.38 -11.59 -0.70
C HIS A 7 16.28 -10.36 -0.87
N PHE A 8 17.46 -10.53 -1.46
CA PHE A 8 18.36 -9.41 -1.79
C PHE A 8 17.71 -8.43 -2.79
N LEU A 9 17.05 -8.93 -3.83
CA LEU A 9 16.31 -8.08 -4.78
C LEU A 9 15.16 -7.34 -4.11
N PHE A 10 14.48 -7.96 -3.14
CA PHE A 10 13.46 -7.28 -2.35
C PHE A 10 14.02 -6.13 -1.53
N VAL A 11 15.12 -6.36 -0.82
CA VAL A 11 15.82 -5.31 -0.06
C VAL A 11 16.22 -4.18 -1.00
N TRP A 12 16.85 -4.50 -2.14
CA TRP A 12 17.27 -3.53 -3.14
C TRP A 12 16.08 -2.69 -3.66
N TYR A 13 14.98 -3.34 -4.01
CA TYR A 13 13.78 -2.68 -4.52
C TYR A 13 13.17 -1.72 -3.49
N TYR A 14 12.97 -2.17 -2.25
CA TYR A 14 12.38 -1.34 -1.20
C TYR A 14 13.32 -0.22 -0.73
N CYS A 15 14.63 -0.44 -0.69
CA CYS A 15 15.63 0.61 -0.50
C CYS A 15 15.52 1.69 -1.58
N THR A 16 15.49 1.28 -2.85
CA THR A 16 15.41 2.21 -4.00
C THR A 16 14.11 3.02 -3.96
N LEU A 17 12.99 2.38 -3.61
CA LEU A 17 11.70 3.05 -3.46
C LEU A 17 11.74 4.09 -2.33
N THR A 18 12.32 3.73 -1.18
CA THR A 18 12.47 4.63 -0.03
C THR A 18 13.29 5.87 -0.39
N ILE A 19 14.42 5.68 -1.09
CA ILE A 19 15.28 6.79 -1.54
C ILE A 19 14.52 7.68 -2.53
N ARG A 20 13.83 7.10 -3.52
CA ARG A 20 13.03 7.84 -4.50
C ARG A 20 11.97 8.70 -3.82
N GLU A 21 11.23 8.14 -2.88
CA GLU A 21 10.17 8.87 -2.18
C GLU A 21 10.71 9.96 -1.25
N HIS A 22 11.87 9.74 -0.63
CA HIS A 22 12.55 10.77 0.14
C HIS A 22 12.95 11.97 -0.72
N ILE A 23 13.54 11.72 -1.89
CA ILE A 23 13.89 12.78 -2.86
C ILE A 23 12.64 13.54 -3.31
N LEU A 24 11.55 12.84 -3.64
CA LEU A 24 10.30 13.47 -4.04
C LEU A 24 9.71 14.37 -2.95
N LYS A 25 9.81 13.98 -1.68
CA LYS A 25 9.37 14.81 -0.55
C LYS A 25 10.23 16.06 -0.39
N VAL A 26 11.56 15.94 -0.50
CA VAL A 26 12.49 17.08 -0.46
C VAL A 26 12.19 18.05 -1.62
N ASN A 27 11.82 17.53 -2.80
CA ASN A 27 11.41 18.32 -3.96
C ASN A 27 9.98 18.90 -3.85
N GLY A 28 9.35 18.86 -2.67
CA GLY A 28 8.06 19.50 -2.39
C GLY A 28 6.83 18.63 -2.64
N SER A 29 6.98 17.33 -2.94
CA SER A 29 5.84 16.42 -3.08
C SER A 29 5.15 16.18 -1.72
N LYS A 30 3.83 16.37 -1.68
CA LYS A 30 3.00 16.11 -0.49
C LYS A 30 2.73 14.61 -0.33
N ILE A 31 3.73 13.88 0.14
CA ILE A 31 3.64 12.43 0.45
C ILE A 31 3.17 12.25 1.91
N LYS A 32 2.24 11.32 2.16
CA LYS A 32 1.79 11.04 3.53
C LYS A 32 2.89 10.34 4.31
N GLY A 33 3.13 10.79 5.55
CA GLY A 33 4.21 10.27 6.40
C GLY A 33 4.15 8.77 6.65
N TRP A 34 2.95 8.18 6.78
CA TRP A 34 2.81 6.72 6.98
C TRP A 34 3.44 5.90 5.87
N TRP A 35 3.23 6.25 4.60
CA TRP A 35 3.75 5.46 3.47
C TRP A 35 5.28 5.38 3.50
N MET A 36 5.94 6.50 3.80
CA MET A 36 7.39 6.57 3.95
C MET A 36 7.89 5.71 5.12
N VAL A 37 7.22 5.78 6.28
CA VAL A 37 7.56 4.95 7.45
C VAL A 37 7.35 3.46 7.14
N HIS A 38 6.25 3.11 6.47
CA HIS A 38 5.97 1.76 6.02
C HIS A 38 7.10 1.22 5.12
N HIS A 39 7.57 1.98 4.13
CA HIS A 39 8.65 1.54 3.24
C HIS A 39 9.97 1.31 3.98
N PHE A 40 10.25 2.13 4.99
CA PHE A 40 11.41 1.92 5.86
C PHE A 40 11.27 0.63 6.68
N ILE A 41 10.11 0.41 7.30
CA ILE A 41 9.83 -0.82 8.07
C ILE A 41 9.90 -2.06 7.17
N THR A 42 9.38 -2.00 5.94
CA THR A 42 9.45 -3.12 4.98
C THR A 42 10.87 -3.42 4.53
N THR A 43 11.70 -2.39 4.35
CA THR A 43 13.14 -2.56 4.08
C THR A 43 13.84 -3.29 5.23
N LEU A 44 13.57 -2.90 6.47
CA LEU A 44 14.10 -3.59 7.66
C LEU A 44 13.62 -5.04 7.72
N ALA A 45 12.34 -5.29 7.46
CA ALA A 45 11.76 -6.63 7.44
C ALA A 45 12.47 -7.53 6.40
N ALA A 46 12.69 -7.02 5.19
CA ALA A 46 13.40 -7.75 4.14
C ALA A 46 14.86 -8.04 4.55
N GLY A 47 15.52 -7.13 5.27
CA GLY A 47 16.83 -7.37 5.86
C GLY A 47 16.82 -8.48 6.92
N ILE A 48 15.79 -8.52 7.78
CA ILE A 48 15.63 -9.59 8.78
C ILE A 48 15.38 -10.95 8.11
N PHE A 49 14.57 -11.00 7.05
CA PHE A 49 14.39 -12.22 6.25
C PHE A 49 15.70 -12.71 5.60
N LEU A 50 16.56 -11.79 5.15
CA LEU A 50 17.85 -12.14 4.54
C LEU A 50 18.83 -12.78 5.53
N VAL A 51 18.81 -12.34 6.80
CA VAL A 51 19.67 -12.90 7.86
C VAL A 51 19.01 -14.04 8.64
N TRP A 52 17.83 -14.48 8.22
CA TRP A 52 17.16 -15.62 8.82
C TRP A 52 17.89 -16.91 8.40
N PRO A 53 18.51 -17.65 9.34
CA PRO A 53 19.19 -18.90 9.01
C PRO A 53 18.22 -19.97 8.48
N GLU A 54 18.73 -20.91 7.69
CA GLU A 54 17.94 -22.02 7.16
C GLU A 54 17.61 -23.01 8.29
N GLY A 55 16.43 -22.85 8.91
CA GLY A 55 15.89 -23.69 9.98
C GLY A 55 14.49 -24.25 9.68
N VAL A 56 13.97 -25.11 10.55
CA VAL A 56 12.63 -25.73 10.40
C VAL A 56 11.53 -24.67 10.35
N THR A 57 11.66 -23.64 11.18
CA THR A 57 10.82 -22.43 11.24
C THR A 57 10.85 -21.63 9.94
N TYR A 58 12.02 -21.46 9.33
CA TYR A 58 12.18 -20.80 8.04
C TYR A 58 11.44 -21.55 6.93
N TRP A 59 11.69 -22.85 6.79
CA TRP A 59 11.06 -23.67 5.75
C TRP A 59 9.54 -23.74 5.91
N SER A 60 9.04 -23.78 7.15
CA SER A 60 7.61 -23.81 7.44
C SER A 60 6.89 -22.52 7.02
N PHE A 61 7.56 -21.36 7.11
CA PHE A 61 6.97 -20.07 6.78
C PHE A 61 7.25 -19.61 5.33
N ARG A 62 8.32 -20.14 4.72
CA ARG A 62 8.82 -19.73 3.39
C ARG A 62 7.74 -19.72 2.31
N ASP A 63 7.01 -20.81 2.15
CA ASP A 63 6.04 -20.93 1.04
C ASP A 63 4.87 -19.94 1.21
N GLN A 64 4.40 -19.75 2.44
CA GLN A 64 3.39 -18.74 2.76
C GLN A 64 3.91 -17.32 2.45
N PHE A 65 5.17 -17.03 2.77
CA PHE A 65 5.80 -15.75 2.47
C PHE A 65 5.94 -15.50 0.97
N VAL A 66 6.36 -16.50 0.20
CA VAL A 66 6.49 -16.39 -1.27
C VAL A 66 5.14 -16.11 -1.93
N VAL A 67 4.08 -16.79 -1.49
CA VAL A 67 2.71 -16.54 -1.97
C VAL A 67 2.28 -15.11 -1.63
N PHE A 68 2.56 -14.65 -0.41
CA PHE A 68 2.28 -13.28 0.01
C PHE A 68 3.05 -12.24 -0.83
N CYS A 69 4.34 -12.45 -1.09
CA CYS A 69 5.16 -11.57 -1.91
C CYS A 69 4.68 -11.52 -3.37
N THR A 70 4.27 -12.65 -3.91
CA THR A 70 3.67 -12.73 -5.26
C THR A 70 2.37 -11.94 -5.31
N TYR A 71 1.50 -12.12 -4.32
CA TYR A 71 0.26 -11.36 -4.18
C TYR A 71 0.54 -9.85 -4.10
N LEU A 72 1.46 -9.41 -3.24
CA LEU A 72 1.83 -8.01 -3.11
C LEU A 72 2.34 -7.42 -4.42
N SER A 73 3.10 -8.17 -5.21
CA SER A 73 3.62 -7.72 -6.50
C SER A 73 2.49 -7.43 -7.48
N VAL A 74 1.45 -8.29 -7.52
CA VAL A 74 0.25 -8.04 -8.33
C VAL A 74 -0.48 -6.77 -7.85
N VAL A 75 -0.68 -6.61 -6.55
CA VAL A 75 -1.33 -5.42 -5.99
C VAL A 75 -0.52 -4.15 -6.29
N GLN A 76 0.83 -4.22 -6.23
CA GLN A 76 1.73 -3.12 -6.56
C GLN A 76 1.54 -2.67 -8.01
N VAL A 77 1.41 -3.60 -8.96
CA VAL A 77 1.15 -3.31 -10.37
C VAL A 77 -0.21 -2.62 -10.53
N VAL A 78 -1.26 -3.12 -9.87
CA VAL A 78 -2.59 -2.49 -9.89
C VAL A 78 -2.55 -1.07 -9.30
N MET A 79 -1.83 -0.89 -8.18
CA MET A 79 -1.62 0.42 -7.55
C MET A 79 -0.85 1.38 -8.45
N PHE A 80 0.19 0.90 -9.13
CA PHE A 80 0.98 1.69 -10.07
C PHE A 80 0.13 2.21 -11.23
N TYR A 81 -0.65 1.34 -11.87
CA TYR A 81 -1.59 1.77 -12.91
C TYR A 81 -2.59 2.77 -12.33
N TYR A 82 -3.23 2.47 -11.19
CA TYR A 82 -4.19 3.40 -10.59
C TYR A 82 -3.61 4.79 -10.31
N GLN A 83 -2.41 4.88 -9.73
CA GLN A 83 -1.73 6.14 -9.44
C GLN A 83 -1.41 6.92 -10.72
N THR A 84 -0.91 6.23 -11.75
CA THR A 84 -0.60 6.80 -13.07
C THR A 84 -1.84 7.42 -13.72
N GLY A 85 -3.02 6.82 -13.55
CA GLY A 85 -4.27 7.38 -14.08
C GLY A 85 -4.76 8.63 -13.38
N ILE A 86 -4.68 8.65 -12.04
CA ILE A 86 -4.98 9.88 -11.29
C ILE A 86 -4.04 10.99 -11.74
N LEU A 87 -2.76 10.65 -11.91
CA LEU A 87 -1.72 11.55 -12.38
C LEU A 87 -2.11 12.19 -13.72
N TYR A 88 -2.49 11.36 -14.67
CA TYR A 88 -2.93 11.76 -16.01
C TYR A 88 -4.16 12.66 -15.94
N ARG A 89 -5.16 12.29 -15.14
CA ARG A 89 -6.38 13.10 -14.97
C ARG A 89 -6.07 14.48 -14.39
N LEU A 90 -5.19 14.57 -13.41
CA LEU A 90 -4.79 15.86 -12.81
C LEU A 90 -4.04 16.74 -13.82
N ARG A 91 -3.20 16.15 -14.67
CA ARG A 91 -2.54 16.85 -15.78
C ARG A 91 -3.55 17.34 -16.81
N ALA A 92 -4.47 16.48 -17.27
CA ALA A 92 -5.50 16.85 -18.25
C ALA A 92 -6.46 17.94 -17.75
N LEU A 93 -6.66 18.06 -16.43
CA LEU A 93 -7.44 19.14 -15.81
C LEU A 93 -6.64 20.45 -15.64
N GLY A 94 -5.39 20.52 -16.08
CA GLY A 94 -4.53 21.70 -15.94
C GLY A 94 -4.08 21.98 -14.50
N LEU A 95 -4.32 21.05 -13.57
CA LEU A 95 -3.97 21.21 -12.15
C LEU A 95 -2.52 20.82 -11.84
N ARG A 96 -1.70 20.46 -12.86
CA ARG A 96 -0.29 20.12 -12.68
C ARG A 96 0.55 20.24 -13.96
N ASN A 97 1.76 20.80 -13.84
CA ASN A 97 2.72 21.01 -14.93
C ASN A 97 3.23 19.71 -15.58
N ASP A 98 3.54 19.84 -16.87
CA ASP A 98 4.00 18.79 -17.79
C ASP A 98 5.45 18.35 -17.52
N MET A 99 5.60 17.06 -17.26
CA MET A 99 6.80 16.31 -17.60
C MET A 99 6.36 14.85 -17.78
N ASP A 100 6.51 14.38 -19.01
CA ASP A 100 5.64 13.40 -19.64
C ASP A 100 6.13 11.95 -19.53
N ILE A 101 5.23 11.00 -19.81
CA ILE A 101 5.40 9.71 -20.51
C ILE A 101 3.99 9.10 -20.54
N THR A 102 3.43 9.03 -21.74
CA THR A 102 2.17 8.36 -22.07
C THR A 102 2.39 6.86 -22.06
N LEU A 103 1.93 6.17 -21.02
CA LEU A 103 1.77 4.72 -21.07
C LEU A 103 0.35 4.40 -21.55
N GLU A 104 0.26 4.01 -22.82
CA GLU A 104 -0.91 3.39 -23.44
C GLU A 104 -1.23 2.07 -22.72
N GLY A 105 -2.09 2.15 -21.72
CA GLY A 105 -2.55 0.95 -20.99
C GLY A 105 -3.71 1.22 -20.03
N PHE A 106 -4.27 2.43 -20.03
CA PHE A 106 -5.35 2.78 -19.12
C PHE A 106 -6.68 2.18 -19.59
N HIS A 107 -6.99 0.99 -19.10
CA HIS A 107 -8.28 0.37 -19.40
C HIS A 107 -9.43 1.19 -18.80
N SER A 108 -10.49 1.39 -19.60
CA SER A 108 -11.69 2.16 -19.26
C SER A 108 -12.40 1.68 -17.98
N TRP A 109 -12.17 0.44 -17.53
CA TRP A 109 -12.75 -0.07 -16.28
C TRP A 109 -12.08 0.46 -15.01
N MET A 110 -10.80 0.90 -15.08
CA MET A 110 -10.07 1.44 -13.92
C MET A 110 -10.61 2.81 -13.47
N PHE A 111 -11.51 3.40 -14.25
CA PHE A 111 -12.21 4.65 -13.96
C PHE A 111 -13.33 4.53 -12.91
N ARG A 112 -13.71 3.32 -12.46
CA ARG A 112 -14.68 3.14 -11.35
C ARG A 112 -14.18 3.65 -9.99
N GLY A 113 -12.96 4.17 -9.93
CA GLY A 113 -12.44 4.98 -8.83
C GLY A 113 -11.79 4.17 -7.71
N PHE A 114 -11.41 4.87 -6.65
CA PHE A 114 -10.72 4.34 -5.45
C PHE A 114 -11.39 3.13 -4.81
N SER A 115 -12.72 2.98 -4.97
CA SER A 115 -13.46 1.86 -4.41
C SER A 115 -13.10 0.50 -5.03
N PHE A 116 -12.61 0.49 -6.28
CA PHE A 116 -12.14 -0.72 -6.94
C PHE A 116 -10.85 -1.26 -6.30
N LEU A 117 -9.98 -0.36 -5.86
CA LEU A 117 -8.68 -0.70 -5.34
C LEU A 117 -8.76 -1.26 -3.90
N LEU A 118 -9.73 -0.78 -3.11
CA LEU A 118 -9.94 -1.17 -1.70
C LEU A 118 -10.00 -2.69 -1.44
N PRO A 119 -10.79 -3.52 -2.14
CA PRO A 119 -10.86 -4.95 -1.85
C PRO A 119 -9.49 -5.64 -1.94
N PHE A 120 -8.66 -5.29 -2.94
CA PHE A 120 -7.31 -5.82 -3.06
C PHE A 120 -6.40 -5.40 -1.89
N LEU A 121 -6.55 -4.18 -1.38
CA LEU A 121 -5.78 -3.75 -0.21
C LEU A 121 -6.25 -4.46 1.06
N PHE A 122 -7.56 -4.56 1.29
CA PHE A 122 -8.09 -5.24 2.48
C PHE A 122 -7.70 -6.72 2.53
N ILE A 123 -7.72 -7.43 1.39
CA ILE A 123 -7.21 -8.80 1.30
C ILE A 123 -5.71 -8.83 1.65
N GLY A 124 -4.93 -7.88 1.14
CA GLY A 124 -3.50 -7.75 1.48
C GLY A 124 -3.26 -7.52 2.97
N TYR A 125 -4.10 -6.71 3.62
CA TYR A 125 -4.01 -6.46 5.07
C TYR A 125 -4.41 -7.68 5.89
N ALA A 126 -5.46 -8.40 5.48
CA ALA A 126 -5.83 -9.67 6.10
C ALA A 126 -4.68 -10.68 6.00
N PHE A 127 -4.00 -10.74 4.85
CA PHE A 127 -2.83 -11.60 4.68
C PHE A 127 -1.65 -11.13 5.54
N GLN A 128 -1.43 -9.82 5.73
CA GLN A 128 -0.43 -9.30 6.68
C GLN A 128 -0.70 -9.78 8.12
N PHE A 129 -1.96 -9.72 8.58
CA PHE A 129 -2.34 -10.25 9.89
C PHE A 129 -2.23 -11.78 9.97
N TYR A 130 -2.56 -12.48 8.90
CA TYR A 130 -2.38 -13.93 8.83
C TYR A 130 -0.90 -14.33 8.96
N ASN A 131 0.00 -13.61 8.29
CA ASN A 131 1.45 -13.81 8.45
C ASN A 131 1.91 -13.51 9.89
N ALA A 132 1.44 -12.42 10.49
CA ALA A 132 1.74 -12.09 11.89
C ALA A 132 1.29 -13.21 12.84
N TYR A 133 0.09 -13.76 12.60
CA TYR A 133 -0.49 -14.85 13.39
C TYR A 133 0.27 -16.16 13.21
N THR A 134 0.59 -16.57 11.97
CA THR A 134 1.40 -17.77 11.72
C THR A 134 2.76 -17.67 12.42
N LEU A 135 3.44 -16.52 12.30
CA LEU A 135 4.72 -16.30 12.98
C LEU A 135 4.60 -16.28 14.50
N TYR A 136 3.49 -15.75 15.03
CA TYR A 136 3.19 -15.81 16.46
C TYR A 136 3.00 -17.25 16.95
N LEU A 137 2.31 -18.10 16.18
CA LEU A 137 2.17 -19.52 16.51
C LEU A 137 3.51 -20.27 16.44
N LEU A 138 4.36 -19.94 15.47
CA LEU A 138 5.72 -20.47 15.35
C LEU A 138 6.62 -20.14 16.55
N MET A 139 6.29 -19.15 17.37
CA MET A 139 7.02 -18.89 18.62
C MET A 139 6.76 -19.96 19.70
N PHE A 140 5.66 -20.71 19.60
CA PHE A 140 5.28 -21.74 20.59
C PHE A 140 5.69 -23.15 20.17
N THR A 141 6.31 -23.31 19.00
CA THR A 141 6.83 -24.62 18.57
C THR A 141 8.13 -24.95 19.31
N PRO A 142 8.33 -26.21 19.74
CA PRO A 142 9.51 -26.62 20.50
C PRO A 142 10.83 -26.46 19.73
N GLU A 143 10.78 -26.35 18.40
CA GLU A 143 11.94 -26.09 17.54
C GLU A 143 12.35 -24.60 17.46
N TRP A 144 11.63 -23.69 18.12
CA TRP A 144 11.92 -22.25 18.04
C TRP A 144 13.19 -21.87 18.83
N THR A 145 14.16 -21.30 18.11
CA THR A 145 15.42 -20.79 18.70
C THR A 145 15.81 -19.42 18.15
N GLU A 146 15.11 -18.93 17.13
CA GLU A 146 15.53 -17.81 16.28
C GLU A 146 14.82 -16.51 16.65
N TRP A 147 15.60 -15.45 16.91
CA TRP A 147 15.06 -14.14 17.29
C TRP A 147 14.29 -13.45 16.14
N GLN A 148 14.50 -13.86 14.90
CA GLN A 148 13.87 -13.28 13.70
C GLN A 148 12.33 -13.46 13.73
N VAL A 149 11.84 -14.61 14.22
CA VAL A 149 10.41 -14.97 14.25
C VAL A 149 9.54 -13.96 15.02
N PRO A 150 9.81 -13.65 16.31
CA PRO A 150 9.00 -12.68 17.05
C PRO A 150 9.11 -11.26 16.47
N PHE A 151 10.27 -10.86 15.97
CA PHE A 151 10.45 -9.54 15.35
C PHE A 151 9.62 -9.40 14.06
N LEU A 152 9.65 -10.41 13.19
CA LEU A 152 8.86 -10.41 11.97
C LEU A 152 7.36 -10.45 12.25
N SER A 153 6.92 -11.22 13.26
CA SER A 153 5.52 -11.21 13.71
C SER A 153 5.08 -9.80 14.10
N GLY A 154 5.87 -9.10 14.93
CA GLY A 154 5.61 -7.73 15.34
C GLY A 154 5.58 -6.75 14.16
N ILE A 155 6.51 -6.87 13.22
CA ILE A 155 6.56 -6.02 12.02
C ILE A 155 5.31 -6.22 11.15
N PHE A 156 4.91 -7.46 10.86
CA PHE A 156 3.71 -7.72 10.07
C PHE A 156 2.45 -7.18 10.74
N PHE A 157 2.37 -7.27 12.07
CA PHE A 157 1.27 -6.69 12.83
C PHE A 157 1.23 -5.16 12.72
N ILE A 158 2.37 -4.48 12.93
CA ILE A 158 2.47 -3.01 12.81
C ILE A 158 2.11 -2.54 11.40
N LEU A 159 2.63 -3.22 10.38
CA LEU A 159 2.33 -2.92 8.98
C LEU A 159 0.84 -3.11 8.68
N GLY A 160 0.27 -4.25 9.10
CA GLY A 160 -1.16 -4.54 8.95
C GLY A 160 -2.05 -3.49 9.60
N SER A 161 -1.78 -3.15 10.87
CA SER A 161 -2.54 -2.15 11.62
C SER A 161 -2.44 -0.76 11.03
N GLY A 162 -1.23 -0.28 10.71
CA GLY A 162 -1.09 1.08 10.19
C GLY A 162 -1.60 1.23 8.76
N ASN A 163 -1.46 0.20 7.92
CA ASN A 163 -2.06 0.19 6.59
C ASN A 163 -3.60 0.21 6.65
N LEU A 164 -4.18 -0.57 7.57
CA LEU A 164 -5.62 -0.58 7.81
C LEU A 164 -6.12 0.79 8.29
N LEU A 165 -5.48 1.35 9.33
CA LEU A 165 -5.86 2.64 9.91
C LEU A 165 -5.77 3.78 8.90
N THR A 166 -4.70 3.82 8.11
CA THR A 166 -4.53 4.87 7.09
C THR A 166 -5.54 4.76 5.97
N THR A 167 -5.84 3.55 5.50
CA THR A 167 -6.87 3.34 4.47
C THR A 167 -8.25 3.70 5.02
N LEU A 168 -8.61 3.29 6.24
CA LEU A 168 -9.86 3.68 6.89
C LEU A 168 -9.98 5.19 7.06
N ALA A 169 -8.91 5.88 7.45
CA ALA A 169 -8.89 7.34 7.54
C ALA A 169 -9.14 8.01 6.19
N VAL A 170 -8.57 7.48 5.10
CA VAL A 170 -8.81 7.98 3.73
C VAL A 170 -10.25 7.75 3.30
N VAL A 171 -10.77 6.56 3.55
CA VAL A 171 -12.14 6.18 3.24
C VAL A 171 -13.11 7.10 3.98
N LYS A 172 -12.93 7.29 5.29
CA LYS A 172 -13.74 8.19 6.12
C LYS A 172 -13.72 9.63 5.59
N ASN A 173 -12.53 10.18 5.33
CA ASN A 173 -12.39 11.54 4.84
C ASN A 173 -13.07 11.72 3.47
N ARG A 174 -12.99 10.71 2.61
CA ARG A 174 -13.64 10.73 1.29
C ARG A 174 -15.16 10.64 1.37
N TYR A 175 -15.70 9.81 2.26
CA TYR A 175 -17.14 9.78 2.49
C TYR A 175 -17.65 11.11 3.06
N ALA A 176 -16.92 11.69 4.02
CA ALA A 176 -17.25 13.00 4.58
C ALA A 176 -17.22 14.12 3.52
N SER A 177 -16.21 14.15 2.65
CA SER A 177 -16.13 15.14 1.58
C SER A 177 -17.23 14.94 0.53
N SER A 178 -17.48 13.70 0.12
CA SER A 178 -18.54 13.38 -0.83
C SER A 178 -19.93 13.74 -0.30
N PHE A 179 -20.16 13.57 1.00
CA PHE A 179 -21.38 14.00 1.67
C PHE A 179 -21.50 15.51 1.62
N LYS A 180 -20.46 16.26 2.03
CA LYS A 180 -20.45 17.73 1.96
C LYS A 180 -20.71 18.28 0.56
N ASP A 181 -20.10 17.68 -0.47
CA ASP A 181 -20.29 18.06 -1.87
C ASP A 181 -21.73 17.81 -2.36
N PHE A 182 -22.39 16.77 -1.85
CA PHE A 182 -23.78 16.46 -2.16
C PHE A 182 -24.72 17.52 -1.57
N PHE A 183 -24.55 17.89 -0.30
CA PHE A 183 -25.37 18.95 0.32
C PHE A 183 -25.14 20.30 -0.35
N SER A 184 -23.90 20.67 -0.65
CA SER A 184 -23.59 21.93 -1.33
C SER A 184 -24.24 21.99 -2.72
N ARG A 185 -24.19 20.91 -3.51
CA ARG A 185 -24.88 20.85 -4.81
C ARG A 185 -26.40 20.92 -4.66
N ASN A 186 -26.97 20.23 -3.68
CA ASN A 186 -28.41 20.25 -3.48
C ASN A 186 -28.90 21.63 -3.05
N GLN A 187 -28.16 22.31 -2.17
CA GLN A 187 -28.43 23.68 -1.76
C GLN A 187 -28.35 24.66 -2.95
N TYR A 188 -27.29 24.59 -3.76
CA TYR A 188 -27.16 25.42 -4.96
C TYR A 188 -28.32 25.23 -5.95
N ARG A 189 -28.79 23.98 -6.14
CA ARG A 189 -29.96 23.70 -7.00
C ARG A 189 -31.24 24.29 -6.44
N LEU A 190 -31.43 24.27 -5.12
CA LEU A 190 -32.59 24.87 -4.45
C LEU A 190 -32.57 26.40 -4.59
N ASP A 191 -31.41 27.03 -4.40
CA ASP A 191 -31.26 28.48 -4.54
C ASP A 191 -31.51 28.94 -5.99
N MET A 192 -31.02 28.18 -6.97
CA MET A 192 -31.30 28.40 -8.40
C MET A 192 -32.78 28.20 -8.78
N SER A 193 -33.50 27.32 -8.09
CA SER A 193 -34.94 27.12 -8.32
C SER A 193 -35.74 28.31 -7.81
N LYS A 194 -35.42 28.81 -6.61
CA LYS A 194 -36.06 29.98 -6.01
C LYS A 194 -35.82 31.26 -6.83
N ALA A 195 -34.61 31.44 -7.36
CA ALA A 195 -34.27 32.60 -8.19
C ALA A 195 -34.98 32.65 -9.55
N LYS A 196 -35.62 31.55 -9.99
CA LYS A 196 -36.42 31.50 -11.23
C LYS A 196 -37.91 31.77 -10.99
N GLU A 197 -38.37 31.75 -9.75
CA GLU A 197 -39.77 31.98 -9.35
C GLU A 197 -40.04 33.44 -8.94
N THR A 198 -38.97 34.25 -8.81
CA THR A 198 -39.00 35.70 -8.59
C THR A 198 -38.70 36.46 -9.87
#